data_AF-A0A7X6PY63-F1
#
_entry.id   AF-A0A7X6PY63-F1
#
_cell.length_a   1.000
_cell.length_b   1.000
_cell.length_c   1.000
_cell.angle_alpha   90.00
_cell.angle_beta   90.00
_cell.angle_gamma   90.00
#
_symmetry.space_group_name_H-M   'P 1'
#
loop_
_entity.id
_entity.type
_entity.pdbx_description
1 polymer ?
#
loop_
_entity_poly.entity_id
_entity_poly.type
_entity_poly.pdbx_seq_one_letter_code
_entity_poly.pdbx_strand_id
1 'polypeptide(L)' 'EFVTDCPLDTKTVEAHLLKHNILAGYPLSDQQMLWCATEVVNKEQIDRVIDVLKEVLT' A
#
# COMPACT_ATOMS: atom_id res chain seq x y z
N GLU A 1 -7.53 -11.11 -1.62
CA GLU A 1 -6.21 -10.56 -2.02
C GLU A 1 -6.26 -10.12 -3.47
N PHE A 2 -5.46 -9.13 -3.86
CA PHE A 2 -5.35 -8.65 -5.25
C PHE A 2 -3.98 -8.04 -5.50
N VAL A 3 -3.52 -8.03 -6.75
CA VAL A 3 -2.22 -7.46 -7.15
C VAL A 3 -2.44 -6.12 -7.86
N THR A 4 -1.57 -5.15 -7.60
CA THR A 4 -1.52 -3.88 -8.33
C THR A 4 -0.12 -3.65 -8.88
N ASP A 5 -0.04 -3.05 -10.07
CA ASP A 5 1.20 -2.44 -10.53
C ASP A 5 1.46 -1.13 -9.78
N CYS A 6 2.72 -0.88 -9.44
CA CYS A 6 3.18 0.27 -8.69
C CYS A 6 4.01 1.17 -9.62
N PRO A 7 3.66 2.47 -9.76
CA PRO A 7 4.46 3.42 -10.54
C PRO A 7 5.77 3.81 -9.83
N LEU A 8 5.89 3.47 -8.55
CA LEU A 8 7.06 3.69 -7.70
C LEU A 8 7.63 2.34 -7.27
N ASP A 9 8.90 2.35 -6.86
CA ASP A 9 9.54 1.19 -6.23
C ASP A 9 8.75 0.73 -5.00
N THR A 10 8.45 -0.56 -4.92
CA THR A 10 7.61 -1.14 -3.85
C THR A 10 8.19 -0.94 -2.45
N LYS A 11 9.52 -0.84 -2.29
CA LYS A 11 10.16 -0.53 -0.99
C LYS A 11 9.94 0.92 -0.60
N THR A 12 9.84 1.82 -1.56
CA THR A 12 9.48 3.22 -1.30
C THR A 12 8.06 3.32 -0.76
N VAL A 13 7.13 2.57 -1.35
CA VAL A 13 5.74 2.45 -0.88
C VAL A 13 5.69 1.88 0.54
N GLU A 14 6.38 0.75 0.77
CA GLU A 14 6.44 0.09 2.08
C GLU A 14 6.99 1.02 3.16
N ALA A 15 8.14 1.65 2.91
CA ALA A 15 8.76 2.58 3.85
C ALA A 15 7.88 3.81 4.15
N HIS A 16 7.12 4.28 3.17
CA HIS A 16 6.21 5.41 3.35
C HIS A 16 4.99 5.03 4.21
N LEU A 17 4.34 3.92 3.92
CA LEU A 17 3.22 3.41 4.73
C LEU A 17 3.66 3.07 6.16
N LEU A 18 4.85 2.50 6.34
CA LEU A 18 5.39 2.18 7.66
C LEU A 18 5.56 3.43 8.54
N LYS A 19 5.99 4.57 7.97
CA LYS A 19 6.07 5.85 8.70
C LYS A 19 4.72 6.31 9.26
N HIS A 20 3.61 5.85 8.66
CA HIS A 20 2.25 6.16 9.08
C HIS A 20 1.63 5.05 9.95
N ASN A 21 2.44 4.08 10.41
CA ASN A 21 2.01 2.88 11.14
C ASN A 21 1.00 2.02 10.35
N ILE A 22 1.17 1.96 9.03
CA ILE A 22 0.37 1.13 8.14
C ILE A 22 1.24 -0.01 7.61
N LEU A 23 0.77 -1.25 7.76
CA LEU A 23 1.37 -2.40 7.10
C LEU A 23 1.03 -2.34 5.61
N ALA A 24 2.06 -2.25 4.76
CA ALA A 24 1.90 -2.27 3.32
C ALA A 24 1.48 -3.66 2.81
N GLY A 25 1.16 -3.73 1.52
CA GLY A 25 1.09 -5.02 0.83
C GLY A 25 2.45 -5.73 0.79
N TYR A 26 2.45 -6.96 0.30
CA TYR A 26 3.67 -7.74 0.11
C TYR A 26 4.28 -7.49 -1.28
N PRO A 27 5.54 -7.04 -1.39
CA PRO A 27 6.21 -6.86 -2.68
C PRO A 27 6.40 -8.19 -3.43
N LEU A 28 5.84 -8.30 -4.63
CA LEU A 28 6.09 -9.42 -5.54
C LEU A 28 7.27 -9.15 -6.48
N SER A 29 7.51 -7.86 -6.76
CA SER A 29 8.66 -7.36 -7.52
C SER A 29 8.89 -5.88 -7.15
N ASP A 30 9.85 -5.23 -7.81
CA ASP A 30 10.11 -3.80 -7.64
C ASP A 30 8.93 -2.92 -8.12
N GLN A 31 7.99 -3.45 -8.91
CA GLN A 31 6.83 -2.73 -9.44
C GLN A 31 5.47 -3.42 -9.19
N GLN A 32 5.40 -4.49 -8.40
CA GLN A 32 4.12 -5.18 -8.15
C GLN A 32 3.92 -5.47 -6.67
N MET A 33 2.72 -5.16 -6.17
CA MET A 33 2.34 -5.31 -4.77
C MET A 33 1.11 -6.20 -4.63
N LEU A 34 1.19 -7.21 -3.74
CA LEU A 34 0.06 -8.05 -3.32
C LEU A 34 -0.61 -7.44 -2.09
N TRP A 35 -1.88 -7.09 -2.21
CA TRP A 35 -2.66 -6.53 -1.11
C TRP A 35 -3.56 -7.59 -0.49
N CYS A 36 -3.50 -7.69 0.84
CA CYS A 36 -4.45 -8.45 1.62
C CYS A 36 -5.53 -7.52 2.16
N ALA A 37 -6.77 -7.76 1.74
CA ALA A 37 -7.94 -7.13 2.32
C ALA A 37 -8.83 -8.26 2.86
N THR A 38 -9.12 -8.21 4.15
CA THR A 38 -9.95 -9.19 4.86
C THR A 38 -11.25 -8.53 5.30
N GLU A 39 -12.21 -9.33 5.75
CA GLU A 39 -13.51 -8.89 6.25
C GLU A 39 -13.44 -7.94 7.46
N VAL A 40 -12.30 -7.90 8.16
CA VAL A 40 -12.05 -6.99 9.29
C VAL A 40 -11.47 -5.64 8.87
N VAL A 41 -11.04 -5.50 7.61
CA VAL A 41 -10.59 -4.21 7.07
C VAL A 41 -11.81 -3.41 6.62
N ASN A 42 -12.04 -2.25 7.25
CA ASN A 42 -13.13 -1.37 6.87
C ASN A 42 -12.73 -0.36 5.78
N LYS A 43 -13.75 0.35 5.25
CA LYS A 43 -13.56 1.32 4.17
C LYS A 43 -12.64 2.46 4.60
N GLU A 44 -12.77 2.97 5.82
CA GLU A 44 -12.02 4.11 6.33
C GLU A 44 -10.52 3.79 6.44
N GLN A 45 -10.18 2.55 6.80
CA GLN A 45 -8.80 2.06 6.78
C GLN A 45 -8.23 2.03 5.37
N ILE A 46 -8.99 1.53 4.39
CA ILE A 46 -8.56 1.52 2.98
C ILE A 46 -8.38 2.95 2.45
N ASP A 47 -9.33 3.83 2.71
CA ASP A 47 -9.25 5.24 2.33
C ASP A 47 -8.00 5.90 2.94
N ARG A 48 -7.69 5.60 4.20
CA ARG A 48 -6.47 6.08 4.85
C ARG A 48 -5.20 5.60 4.14
N VAL A 49 -5.13 4.33 3.72
CA VAL A 49 -3.99 3.83 2.92
C VAL A 49 -3.87 4.62 1.62
N ILE A 50 -4.98 4.80 0.90
CA ILE A 50 -5.00 5.51 -0.38
C ILE A 50 -4.52 6.96 -0.22
N ASP A 51 -4.97 7.66 0.81
CA ASP A 51 -4.58 9.05 1.04
C ASP A 51 -3.08 9.17 1.37
N VAL A 52 -2.52 8.26 2.18
CA VAL A 52 -1.07 8.21 2.41
C VAL A 52 -0.31 7.87 1.13
N LEU A 53 -0.79 6.92 0.31
CA LEU A 53 -0.15 6.59 -0.96
C LEU A 53 -0.12 7.76 -1.95
N LYS A 54 -1.10 8.67 -1.92
CA LYS A 54 -1.08 9.87 -2.77
C LYS A 54 0.00 10.86 -2.37
N GLU A 55 0.40 10.91 -1.10
CA GLU A 55 1.44 11.82 -0.62
C GLU A 55 2.80 11.54 -1.28
N VAL A 56 3.10 10.27 -1.61
CA VAL A 56 4.36 9.86 -2.25
C VAL A 56 4.35 9.97 -3.79
N LEU A 57 3.19 10.17 -4.41
CA LEU A 57 3.06 10.34 -5.87
C LEU A 57 3.26 11.80 -6.34
N THR A 58 3.48 12.73 -5.41
CA THR A 58 3.64 14.17 -5.68
C THR A 58 5.10 14.52 -5.92
#